data_AF-A0A9E0AID2-F1
#
_entry.id   AF-A0A9E0AID2-F1
#
_cell.length_a   1.000
_cell.length_b   1.000
_cell.length_c   1.000
_cell.angle_alpha   90.00
_cell.angle_beta   90.00
_cell.angle_gamma   90.00
#
_symmetry.space_group_name_H-M   'P 1'
#
loop_
_entity.id
_entity.type
_entity.pdbx_description
1 polymer ?
#
loop_
_entity_poly.entity_id
_entity_poly.type
_entity_poly.pdbx_seq_one_letter_code
_entity_poly.pdbx_strand_id
1 'polypeptide(L)'
;MKTLTSLLLAITGLCALGQQNEFKVHSNGLIYNEQTMTKLSHIVDSLNLRFKVCDINRAYTAMHQTIGHVVELKSGNIQEAKKDMTSGMPYTEFVNKYRNVEKEEFALILRSRYEGYGKAEVVEIEHFNLKNDYGFSYISNDLSLYNKQLKGQWLYTYKAKSEYSDELLQAFYFIDNFHTATIPAKYSRMIGYSDCLVDTTTAKFKKDAKTGNADLPENWQSLSQKKKRELLEKMRSTRVVGFCSMDNSPRRHAVNIALLSAETANWEIFLKAHLDIMNDRFERMSDGSYAWAQRNTYIKELEDLNIDVKSLIFGITLRMSNPAEHHYFGSISRLGRALAETKNKDEMEQAMLSAIEDNELDDFNRLMFYYLFKNYNYYQQSEIIKNNNETKLSVAASKMPYYISCKLTKD
;
A
#
# COMPACT_ATOMS: atom_id res chain seq x y z
N MET A 1 26.13 12.64 -66.24
CA MET A 1 27.35 12.00 -65.70
C MET A 1 27.60 12.61 -64.33
N LYS A 2 27.35 11.88 -63.24
CA LYS A 2 28.34 11.10 -62.46
C LYS A 2 29.28 12.04 -61.69
N THR A 3 29.51 12.02 -60.38
CA THR A 3 29.34 11.03 -59.30
C THR A 3 29.94 11.65 -58.03
N LEU A 4 29.48 11.24 -56.83
CA LEU A 4 30.19 11.26 -55.52
C LEU A 4 30.62 12.66 -54.99
N THR A 5 30.07 13.15 -53.87
CA THR A 5 30.44 12.63 -52.54
C THR A 5 29.28 12.72 -51.54
N SER A 6 28.76 11.56 -51.16
CA SER A 6 28.07 11.32 -49.89
C SER A 6 29.09 11.05 -48.79
N LEU A 7 28.60 11.10 -47.54
CA LEU A 7 29.18 10.49 -46.33
C LEU A 7 30.00 11.42 -45.42
N LEU A 8 29.35 12.32 -44.67
CA LEU A 8 29.77 12.66 -43.30
C LEU A 8 28.67 13.41 -42.50
N LEU A 9 27.47 12.85 -42.38
CA LEU A 9 26.41 13.45 -41.54
C LEU A 9 25.41 12.40 -41.05
N ALA A 10 25.93 11.31 -40.47
CA ALA A 10 25.10 10.24 -39.93
C ALA A 10 25.75 9.50 -38.74
N ILE A 11 26.48 10.17 -37.84
CA ILE A 11 26.90 9.56 -36.55
C ILE A 11 26.97 10.57 -35.40
N THR A 12 25.96 11.43 -35.23
CA THR A 12 25.82 12.24 -33.99
C THR A 12 24.40 12.22 -33.39
N GLY A 13 23.54 11.31 -33.86
CA GLY A 13 22.16 11.14 -33.40
C GLY A 13 21.91 9.95 -32.46
N LEU A 14 22.95 9.41 -31.81
CA LEU A 14 22.83 8.30 -30.84
C LEU A 14 23.49 8.65 -29.50
N CYS A 15 23.31 9.87 -29.01
CA CYS A 15 23.21 10.09 -27.58
C CYS A 15 21.72 10.10 -27.25
N ALA A 16 21.11 8.91 -27.35
CA ALA A 16 19.89 8.64 -26.61
C ALA A 16 20.14 9.11 -25.17
N LEU A 17 19.19 9.88 -24.66
CA LEU A 17 19.09 10.23 -23.25
C LEU A 17 19.09 8.93 -22.45
N GLY A 18 20.28 8.44 -22.11
CA GLY A 18 20.44 7.42 -21.10
C GLY A 18 19.91 8.05 -19.84
N GLN A 19 18.67 7.73 -19.47
CA GLN A 19 18.23 7.88 -18.09
C GLN A 19 19.36 7.28 -17.25
N GLN A 20 20.02 8.11 -16.45
CA GLN A 20 20.91 7.59 -15.44
C GLN A 20 20.06 6.63 -14.60
N ASN A 21 20.31 5.32 -14.74
CA ASN A 21 19.62 4.35 -13.93
C ASN A 21 19.90 4.71 -12.46
N GLU A 22 18.83 4.80 -11.67
CA GLU A 22 18.88 5.25 -10.28
C GLU A 22 19.91 4.44 -9.46
N PHE A 23 20.11 3.16 -9.81
CA PHE A 23 21.17 2.30 -9.30
C PHE A 23 21.98 1.67 -10.42
N LYS A 24 23.14 1.12 -10.06
CA LYS A 24 23.97 0.34 -10.97
C LYS A 24 23.17 -0.86 -11.49
N VAL A 25 23.04 -0.93 -12.81
CA VAL A 25 22.46 -2.07 -13.52
C VAL A 25 23.60 -2.97 -13.99
N HIS A 26 23.46 -4.28 -13.74
CA HIS A 26 24.42 -5.29 -14.14
C HIS A 26 24.13 -5.82 -15.56
N SER A 27 25.00 -6.69 -16.10
CA SER A 27 24.86 -7.24 -17.45
C SER A 27 23.57 -8.05 -17.67
N ASN A 28 22.96 -8.56 -16.60
CA ASN A 28 21.67 -9.23 -16.60
C ASN A 28 20.47 -8.25 -16.61
N GLY A 29 20.70 -6.94 -16.62
CA GLY A 29 19.64 -5.93 -16.64
C GLY A 29 18.99 -5.63 -15.28
N LEU A 30 19.52 -6.19 -14.20
CA LEU A 30 19.01 -6.04 -12.83
C LEU A 30 19.95 -5.21 -11.94
N ILE A 31 19.45 -4.76 -10.78
CA ILE A 31 20.30 -4.08 -9.77
C ILE A 31 21.17 -5.04 -8.95
N TYR A 32 20.98 -6.34 -9.14
CA TYR A 32 21.77 -7.41 -8.52
C TYR A 32 22.50 -8.21 -9.59
N ASN A 33 23.75 -8.57 -9.33
CA ASN A 33 24.54 -9.36 -10.28
C ASN A 33 24.06 -10.82 -10.37
N GLU A 34 24.46 -11.51 -11.44
CA GLU A 34 24.05 -12.88 -11.76
C GLU A 34 24.41 -13.90 -10.66
N GLN A 35 25.59 -13.77 -10.04
CA GLN A 35 26.00 -14.66 -8.95
C GLN A 35 25.09 -14.48 -7.72
N THR A 36 24.72 -13.25 -7.40
CA THR A 36 23.79 -12.92 -6.31
C THR A 36 22.40 -13.48 -6.62
N MET A 37 21.89 -13.27 -7.83
CA MET A 37 20.58 -13.78 -8.26
C MET A 37 20.50 -15.31 -8.23
N THR A 38 21.57 -16.00 -8.62
CA THR A 38 21.65 -17.47 -8.55
C THR A 38 21.53 -17.97 -7.10
N LYS A 39 22.26 -17.35 -6.16
CA LYS A 39 22.19 -17.72 -4.73
C LYS A 39 20.79 -17.50 -4.16
N LEU A 40 20.18 -16.36 -4.47
CA LEU A 40 18.84 -16.02 -4.01
C LEU A 40 17.80 -16.99 -4.59
N SER A 41 17.92 -17.36 -5.86
CA SER A 41 17.01 -18.31 -6.53
C SER A 41 16.96 -19.66 -5.79
N HIS A 42 18.11 -20.19 -5.37
CA HIS A 42 18.14 -21.42 -4.56
C HIS A 42 17.41 -21.30 -3.22
N ILE A 43 17.47 -20.12 -2.58
CA ILE A 43 16.73 -19.86 -1.35
C ILE A 43 15.22 -19.82 -1.65
N VAL A 44 14.82 -19.12 -2.72
CA VAL A 44 13.41 -19.02 -3.13
C VAL A 44 12.83 -20.38 -3.50
N ASP A 45 13.57 -21.21 -4.24
CA ASP A 45 13.11 -22.57 -4.56
C ASP A 45 12.85 -23.38 -3.29
N SER A 46 13.73 -23.26 -2.29
CA SER A 46 13.55 -23.91 -0.99
C SER A 46 12.32 -23.39 -0.23
N LEU A 47 12.07 -22.07 -0.28
CA LEU A 47 10.91 -21.46 0.35
C LEU A 47 9.60 -21.82 -0.37
N ASN A 48 9.60 -21.83 -1.70
CA ASN A 48 8.47 -22.27 -2.52
C ASN A 48 8.12 -23.75 -2.22
N LEU A 49 9.14 -24.61 -2.06
CA LEU A 49 8.92 -26.01 -1.65
C LEU A 49 8.33 -26.10 -0.25
N ARG A 50 8.86 -25.33 0.72
CA ARG A 50 8.31 -25.25 2.08
C ARG A 50 6.85 -24.78 2.05
N PHE A 51 6.55 -23.74 1.29
CA PHE A 51 5.21 -23.21 1.17
C PHE A 51 4.21 -24.23 0.60
N LYS A 52 4.62 -25.03 -0.40
CA LYS A 52 3.78 -26.10 -0.97
C LYS A 52 3.43 -27.20 0.04
N VAL A 53 4.30 -27.45 1.02
CA VAL A 53 4.09 -28.46 2.07
C VAL A 53 3.55 -27.87 3.38
N CYS A 54 3.56 -26.54 3.53
CA CYS A 54 2.97 -25.85 4.66
C CYS A 54 1.44 -25.91 4.56
N ASP A 55 0.82 -26.41 5.61
CA ASP A 55 -0.63 -26.39 5.77
C ASP A 55 -1.07 -24.97 6.16
N ILE A 56 -1.29 -24.10 5.17
CA ILE A 56 -1.72 -22.72 5.39
C ILE A 56 -3.23 -22.72 5.66
N ASN A 57 -3.60 -23.30 6.80
CA ASN A 57 -4.95 -23.24 7.36
C ASN A 57 -5.17 -21.97 8.21
N ARG A 58 -4.28 -20.99 8.08
CA ARG A 58 -4.48 -19.70 8.75
C ARG A 58 -5.67 -19.01 8.10
N ALA A 59 -6.75 -18.88 8.88
CA ALA A 59 -7.88 -18.04 8.53
C ALA A 59 -7.53 -16.57 8.83
N TYR A 60 -7.64 -15.72 7.83
CA TYR A 60 -7.53 -14.27 7.98
C TYR A 60 -8.94 -13.66 8.02
N THR A 61 -9.09 -12.62 8.83
CA THR A 61 -10.36 -11.94 9.07
C THR A 61 -10.31 -10.57 8.42
N ALA A 62 -11.33 -10.24 7.64
CA ALA A 62 -11.46 -8.92 7.03
C ALA A 62 -11.51 -7.81 8.08
N MET A 63 -11.29 -6.57 7.65
CA MET A 63 -11.51 -5.42 8.53
C MET A 63 -12.96 -5.37 9.01
N HIS A 64 -13.20 -4.83 10.21
CA HIS A 64 -14.57 -4.58 10.63
C HIS A 64 -15.15 -3.44 9.80
N GLN A 65 -16.27 -3.69 9.14
CA GLN A 65 -16.90 -2.74 8.23
C GLN A 65 -18.40 -2.63 8.48
N THR A 66 -18.96 -1.48 8.14
CA THR A 66 -20.41 -1.21 8.13
C THR A 66 -20.73 -0.13 7.11
N ILE A 67 -22.03 0.13 6.93
CA ILE A 67 -22.54 1.21 6.10
C ILE A 67 -23.18 2.25 7.01
N GLY A 68 -22.88 3.52 6.76
CA GLY A 68 -23.47 4.64 7.49
C GLY A 68 -23.63 5.89 6.65
N HIS A 69 -24.05 6.96 7.29
CA HIS A 69 -24.05 8.31 6.73
C HIS A 69 -22.95 9.13 7.41
N VAL A 70 -22.28 9.96 6.65
CA VAL A 70 -21.34 10.97 7.16
C VAL A 70 -22.01 12.33 7.01
N VAL A 71 -21.96 13.14 8.05
CA VAL A 71 -22.46 14.51 8.03
C VAL A 71 -21.42 15.49 8.53
N GLU A 72 -21.45 16.69 7.97
CA GLU A 72 -20.59 17.80 8.36
C GLU A 72 -21.38 19.11 8.42
N LEU A 73 -21.22 19.82 9.54
CA LEU A 73 -21.79 21.14 9.79
C LEU A 73 -20.66 22.11 10.13
N LYS A 74 -20.50 23.13 9.28
CA LYS A 74 -19.52 24.22 9.44
C LYS A 74 -20.14 25.54 9.95
N SER A 75 -21.47 25.61 10.02
CA SER A 75 -22.21 26.82 10.44
C SER A 75 -23.62 26.49 10.93
N GLY A 76 -24.33 27.49 11.46
CA GLY A 76 -25.69 27.34 12.01
C GLY A 76 -25.68 27.01 13.51
N ASN A 77 -26.78 26.44 14.01
CA ASN A 77 -26.91 26.11 15.44
C ASN A 77 -26.25 24.76 15.78
N ILE A 78 -24.92 24.71 15.73
CA ILE A 78 -24.11 23.50 15.96
C ILE A 78 -24.32 22.93 17.38
N GLN A 79 -24.51 23.79 18.38
CA GLN A 79 -24.76 23.34 19.75
C GLN A 79 -26.09 22.60 19.89
N GLU A 80 -27.13 23.05 19.19
CA GLU A 80 -28.40 22.33 19.13
C GLU A 80 -28.24 21.01 18.36
N ALA A 81 -27.53 21.02 17.22
CA ALA A 81 -27.27 19.81 16.45
C ALA A 81 -26.56 18.73 17.28
N LYS A 82 -25.58 19.12 18.10
CA LYS A 82 -24.90 18.23 19.04
C LYS A 82 -25.86 17.66 20.08
N LYS A 83 -26.77 18.47 20.64
CA LYS A 83 -27.77 18.01 21.62
C LYS A 83 -28.72 17.01 20.99
N ASP A 84 -29.17 17.26 19.77
CA ASP A 84 -30.06 16.37 19.02
C ASP A 84 -29.38 15.02 18.72
N MET A 85 -28.12 15.03 18.26
CA MET A 85 -27.34 13.79 18.07
C MET A 85 -27.18 13.01 19.38
N THR A 86 -26.86 13.71 20.48
CA THR A 86 -26.70 13.09 21.81
C THR A 86 -28.01 12.51 22.34
N SER A 87 -29.14 13.11 21.95
CA SER A 87 -30.48 12.64 22.32
C SER A 87 -30.98 11.50 21.41
N GLY A 88 -30.19 11.08 20.42
CA GLY A 88 -30.53 9.99 19.51
C GLY A 88 -31.50 10.36 18.39
N MET A 89 -31.53 11.63 17.97
CA MET A 89 -32.38 12.07 16.84
C MET A 89 -32.12 11.19 15.60
N PRO A 90 -33.16 10.66 14.93
CA PRO A 90 -32.99 9.90 13.70
C PRO A 90 -32.32 10.71 12.59
N TYR A 91 -31.56 10.03 11.72
CA TYR A 91 -30.84 10.68 10.62
C TYR A 91 -31.73 11.57 9.75
N THR A 92 -32.89 11.06 9.33
CA THR A 92 -33.83 11.77 8.45
C THR A 92 -34.37 13.04 9.08
N GLU A 93 -34.69 13.01 10.38
CA GLU A 93 -35.10 14.19 11.14
C GLU A 93 -33.97 15.21 11.24
N PHE A 94 -32.75 14.73 11.51
CA PHE A 94 -31.57 15.58 11.61
C PHE A 94 -31.30 16.35 10.32
N VAL A 95 -31.24 15.68 9.16
CA VAL A 95 -30.99 16.35 7.88
C VAL A 95 -32.13 17.26 7.43
N ASN A 96 -33.36 17.00 7.88
CA ASN A 96 -34.51 17.88 7.61
C ASN A 96 -34.46 19.16 8.46
N LYS A 97 -34.03 19.04 9.73
CA LYS A 97 -33.87 20.17 10.65
C LYS A 97 -32.69 21.06 10.25
N TYR A 98 -31.56 20.46 9.86
CA TYR A 98 -30.33 21.16 9.51
C TYR A 98 -30.09 21.19 7.99
N ARG A 99 -30.74 22.12 7.29
CA ARG A 99 -30.74 22.17 5.81
C ARG A 99 -29.38 22.41 5.15
N ASN A 100 -28.41 23.01 5.85
CA ASN A 100 -27.07 23.33 5.33
C ASN A 100 -26.01 22.27 5.69
N VAL A 101 -26.44 21.04 5.99
CA VAL A 101 -25.53 19.93 6.30
C VAL A 101 -24.91 19.36 5.03
N GLU A 102 -23.59 19.33 4.97
CA GLU A 102 -22.88 18.51 3.98
C GLU A 102 -23.05 17.05 4.38
N LYS A 103 -23.40 16.18 3.43
CA LYS A 103 -23.70 14.78 3.73
C LYS A 103 -23.21 13.83 2.66
N GLU A 104 -22.75 12.68 3.10
CA GLU A 104 -22.52 11.51 2.28
C GLU A 104 -23.37 10.36 2.79
N GLU A 105 -24.22 9.82 1.91
CA GLU A 105 -25.06 8.69 2.25
C GLU A 105 -24.42 7.37 1.85
N PHE A 106 -24.70 6.33 2.64
CA PHE A 106 -24.21 4.97 2.43
C PHE A 106 -22.68 4.92 2.22
N ALA A 107 -21.95 5.59 3.10
CA ALA A 107 -20.50 5.54 3.20
C ALA A 107 -20.04 4.21 3.77
N LEU A 108 -18.96 3.65 3.23
CA LEU A 108 -18.25 2.53 3.84
C LEU A 108 -17.49 3.06 5.06
N ILE A 109 -17.75 2.48 6.22
CA ILE A 109 -17.11 2.86 7.47
C ILE A 109 -16.34 1.66 8.02
N LEU A 110 -15.08 1.87 8.34
CA LEU A 110 -14.18 0.86 8.89
C LEU A 110 -13.96 1.10 10.38
N ARG A 111 -13.70 0.02 11.11
CA ARG A 111 -13.30 0.08 12.52
C ARG A 111 -12.03 -0.72 12.74
N SER A 112 -11.07 -0.10 13.40
CA SER A 112 -9.77 -0.68 13.70
C SER A 112 -9.39 -0.44 15.16
N ARG A 113 -8.43 -1.24 15.64
CA ARG A 113 -7.78 -1.08 16.94
C ARG A 113 -6.27 -1.17 16.71
N TYR A 114 -5.53 -0.18 17.19
CA TYR A 114 -4.07 -0.14 17.01
C TYR A 114 -3.40 0.64 18.14
N GLU A 115 -2.08 0.50 18.23
CA GLU A 115 -1.25 1.33 19.12
C GLU A 115 -1.06 2.72 18.51
N GLY A 116 -1.68 3.73 19.10
CA GLY A 116 -1.57 5.12 18.70
C GLY A 116 -0.30 5.80 19.21
N TYR A 117 -0.27 7.14 19.06
CA TYR A 117 0.85 7.95 19.53
C TYR A 117 1.07 7.76 21.04
N GLY A 118 2.32 7.53 21.45
CA GLY A 118 2.66 7.23 22.84
C GLY A 118 2.44 5.77 23.26
N LYS A 119 2.16 4.85 22.32
CA LYS A 119 1.92 3.41 22.56
C LYS A 119 0.66 3.11 23.38
N ALA A 120 -0.29 4.05 23.39
CA ALA A 120 -1.62 3.78 23.95
C ALA A 120 -2.47 3.11 22.87
N GLU A 121 -3.19 2.05 23.23
CA GLU A 121 -4.18 1.46 22.31
C GLU A 121 -5.35 2.43 22.10
N VAL A 122 -5.79 2.54 20.85
CA VAL A 122 -6.93 3.36 20.44
C VAL A 122 -7.86 2.57 19.54
N VAL A 123 -9.12 3.02 19.49
CA VAL A 123 -10.11 2.59 18.50
C VAL A 123 -10.30 3.72 17.51
N GLU A 124 -10.18 3.41 16.24
CA GLU A 124 -10.49 4.32 15.15
C GLU A 124 -11.71 3.82 14.39
N ILE A 125 -12.61 4.76 14.08
CA ILE A 125 -13.71 4.58 13.16
C ILE A 125 -13.54 5.60 12.04
N GLU A 126 -13.31 5.12 10.83
CA GLU A 126 -12.97 5.95 9.68
C GLU A 126 -13.96 5.75 8.53
N HIS A 127 -14.27 6.83 7.83
CA HIS A 127 -14.96 6.75 6.54
C HIS A 127 -13.93 6.53 5.44
N PHE A 128 -14.12 5.45 4.68
CA PHE A 128 -13.35 5.20 3.48
C PHE A 128 -13.91 6.05 2.31
N ASN A 129 -13.31 7.23 2.11
CA ASN A 129 -13.74 8.20 1.11
C ASN A 129 -13.33 7.76 -0.30
N LEU A 130 -14.33 7.51 -1.16
CA LEU A 130 -14.06 7.03 -2.52
C LEU A 130 -13.51 8.11 -3.46
N LYS A 131 -13.69 9.39 -3.13
CA LYS A 131 -13.35 10.52 -4.00
C LYS A 131 -11.95 11.05 -3.78
N ASN A 132 -11.45 11.02 -2.54
CA ASN A 132 -10.13 11.53 -2.19
C ASN A 132 -9.59 10.87 -0.91
N ASP A 133 -8.31 11.09 -0.64
CA ASP A 133 -7.60 10.51 0.50
C ASP A 133 -7.96 11.13 1.86
N TYR A 134 -8.93 12.06 1.92
CA TYR A 134 -9.35 12.76 3.13
C TYR A 134 -10.71 12.24 3.61
N GLY A 135 -10.68 11.21 4.46
CA GLY A 135 -11.85 10.71 5.19
C GLY A 135 -12.05 11.40 6.54
N PHE A 136 -13.28 11.41 7.03
CA PHE A 136 -13.55 11.72 8.45
C PHE A 136 -13.14 10.50 9.28
N SER A 137 -12.39 10.74 10.36
CA SER A 137 -12.01 9.72 11.34
C SER A 137 -12.37 10.17 12.75
N TYR A 138 -12.88 9.22 13.54
CA TYR A 138 -13.10 9.35 14.97
C TYR A 138 -12.13 8.42 15.70
N ILE A 139 -11.25 8.98 16.53
CA ILE A 139 -10.27 8.25 17.33
C ILE A 139 -10.65 8.37 18.80
N SER A 140 -10.66 7.25 19.52
CA SER A 140 -10.99 7.20 20.95
C SER A 140 -10.08 6.25 21.73
N ASN A 141 -9.77 6.64 22.97
CA ASN A 141 -9.11 5.79 23.95
C ASN A 141 -10.08 4.83 24.65
N ASP A 142 -11.40 4.97 24.43
CA ASP A 142 -12.40 4.04 24.94
C ASP A 142 -12.42 2.76 24.10
N LEU A 143 -11.68 1.76 24.55
CA LEU A 143 -11.57 0.46 23.89
C LEU A 143 -12.90 -0.32 23.83
N SER A 144 -13.89 0.03 24.66
CA SER A 144 -15.21 -0.61 24.61
C SER A 144 -15.92 -0.34 23.28
N LEU A 145 -15.58 0.76 22.60
CA LEU A 145 -16.09 1.13 21.30
C LEU A 145 -15.79 0.08 20.21
N TYR A 146 -14.72 -0.70 20.38
CA TYR A 146 -14.34 -1.75 19.41
C TYR A 146 -15.38 -2.87 19.30
N ASN A 147 -16.11 -3.18 20.37
CA ASN A 147 -17.13 -4.23 20.37
C ASN A 147 -18.55 -3.65 20.45
N LYS A 148 -18.70 -2.32 20.54
CA LYS A 148 -19.98 -1.65 20.69
C LYS A 148 -20.85 -1.83 19.44
N GLN A 149 -22.13 -2.11 19.66
CA GLN A 149 -23.18 -2.03 18.65
C GLN A 149 -23.59 -0.57 18.48
N LEU A 150 -23.57 -0.09 17.24
CA LEU A 150 -23.73 1.33 16.92
C LEU A 150 -24.91 1.60 15.98
N LYS A 151 -25.62 0.57 15.53
CA LYS A 151 -26.81 0.72 14.68
C LYS A 151 -27.80 1.75 15.26
N GLY A 152 -28.20 2.71 14.44
CA GLY A 152 -29.11 3.79 14.79
C GLY A 152 -28.52 4.87 15.70
N GLN A 153 -27.21 4.83 15.99
CA GLN A 153 -26.54 5.79 16.87
C GLN A 153 -25.68 6.77 16.08
N TRP A 154 -25.39 7.90 16.73
CA TRP A 154 -24.43 8.88 16.28
C TRP A 154 -23.07 8.67 16.95
N LEU A 155 -22.01 8.94 16.19
CA LEU A 155 -20.67 9.13 16.73
C LEU A 155 -20.08 10.39 16.10
N TYR A 156 -19.72 11.38 16.91
CA TYR A 156 -19.37 12.70 16.41
C TYR A 156 -18.11 13.27 17.05
N THR A 157 -17.44 14.14 16.29
CA THR A 157 -16.41 15.04 16.81
C THR A 157 -16.90 16.48 16.70
N TYR A 158 -16.53 17.29 17.68
CA TYR A 158 -16.87 18.71 17.72
C TYR A 158 -15.58 19.52 17.92
N LYS A 159 -15.37 20.50 17.06
CA LYS A 159 -14.30 21.49 17.19
C LYS A 159 -14.94 22.86 17.37
N ALA A 160 -14.65 23.49 18.50
CA ALA A 160 -15.10 24.86 18.75
C ALA A 160 -14.42 25.83 17.78
N LYS A 161 -15.09 26.94 17.48
CA LYS A 161 -14.48 28.03 16.72
C LYS A 161 -13.21 28.51 17.42
N SER A 162 -12.16 28.71 16.63
CA SER A 162 -10.91 29.33 17.05
C SER A 162 -10.56 30.50 16.12
N GLU A 163 -9.46 31.19 16.42
CA GLU A 163 -8.91 32.21 15.52
C GLU A 163 -8.39 31.64 14.19
N TYR A 164 -8.10 30.33 14.14
CA TYR A 164 -7.56 29.64 12.95
C TYR A 164 -8.58 28.76 12.22
N SER A 165 -9.76 28.52 12.80
CA SER A 165 -10.74 27.56 12.26
C SER A 165 -12.17 27.89 12.67
N ASP A 166 -13.10 27.71 11.75
CA ASP A 166 -14.52 27.77 12.05
C ASP A 166 -14.97 26.63 12.98
N GLU A 167 -16.15 26.80 13.57
CA GLU A 167 -16.81 25.75 14.35
C GLU A 167 -17.17 24.59 13.42
N LEU A 168 -16.89 23.36 13.85
CA LEU A 168 -17.08 22.16 13.04
C LEU A 168 -17.70 21.04 13.86
N LEU A 169 -18.75 20.43 13.31
CA LEU A 169 -19.33 19.18 13.80
C LEU A 169 -19.31 18.16 12.66
N GLN A 170 -18.58 17.06 12.86
CA GLN A 170 -18.54 15.93 11.94
C GLN A 170 -19.07 14.70 12.64
N ALA A 171 -19.90 13.90 11.97
CA ALA A 171 -20.48 12.71 12.58
C ALA A 171 -20.72 11.56 11.61
N PHE A 172 -20.68 10.36 12.17
CA PHE A 172 -21.23 9.14 11.61
C PHE A 172 -22.62 8.89 12.17
N TYR A 173 -23.54 8.47 11.30
CA TYR A 173 -24.77 7.77 11.68
C TYR A 173 -24.73 6.35 11.12
N PHE A 174 -24.83 5.34 11.97
CA PHE A 174 -24.68 3.95 11.53
C PHE A 174 -26.04 3.34 11.16
N ILE A 175 -26.17 2.88 9.93
CA ILE A 175 -27.40 2.22 9.45
C ILE A 175 -27.44 0.76 9.93
N ASP A 176 -26.25 0.17 10.14
CA ASP A 176 -26.11 -1.18 10.68
C ASP A 176 -24.91 -1.32 11.62
N ASN A 177 -24.86 -2.47 12.32
CA ASN A 177 -23.71 -2.82 13.14
C ASN A 177 -22.49 -3.22 12.28
N PHE A 178 -21.30 -3.01 12.83
CA PHE A 178 -20.07 -3.54 12.26
C PHE A 178 -20.11 -5.06 12.16
N HIS A 179 -19.71 -5.56 11.00
CA HIS A 179 -19.53 -6.97 10.72
C HIS A 179 -18.12 -7.21 10.17
N THR A 180 -17.73 -8.47 10.13
CA THR A 180 -16.50 -8.93 9.49
C THR A 180 -16.73 -10.33 8.93
N ALA A 181 -15.92 -10.74 7.96
CA ALA A 181 -15.98 -12.05 7.33
C ALA A 181 -14.59 -12.71 7.31
N THR A 182 -14.56 -14.02 7.14
CA THR A 182 -13.31 -14.73 6.85
C THR A 182 -12.91 -14.44 5.41
N ILE A 183 -11.65 -14.06 5.19
CA ILE A 183 -11.10 -13.83 3.85
C ILE A 183 -11.07 -15.18 3.10
N PRO A 184 -11.64 -15.28 1.88
CA PRO A 184 -11.72 -16.54 1.15
C PRO A 184 -10.38 -17.24 1.00
N ALA A 185 -10.39 -18.58 1.02
CA ALA A 185 -9.18 -19.41 1.10
C ALA A 185 -8.14 -19.09 0.01
N LYS A 186 -8.59 -18.76 -1.20
CA LYS A 186 -7.69 -18.38 -2.31
C LYS A 186 -6.88 -17.11 -2.02
N TYR A 187 -7.47 -16.12 -1.35
CA TYR A 187 -6.78 -14.89 -0.95
C TYR A 187 -5.96 -15.10 0.33
N SER A 188 -6.49 -15.87 1.29
CA SER A 188 -5.76 -16.27 2.49
C SER A 188 -4.45 -17.00 2.15
N ARG A 189 -4.42 -17.81 1.08
CA ARG A 189 -3.18 -18.41 0.56
C ARG A 189 -2.19 -17.37 0.02
N MET A 190 -2.65 -16.32 -0.64
CA MET A 190 -1.78 -15.23 -1.12
C MET A 190 -1.17 -14.46 0.06
N ILE A 191 -1.96 -14.16 1.09
CA ILE A 191 -1.47 -13.56 2.33
C ILE A 191 -0.42 -14.47 2.98
N GLY A 192 -0.74 -15.76 3.16
CA GLY A 192 0.18 -16.73 3.72
C GLY A 192 1.47 -16.88 2.90
N TYR A 193 1.40 -16.79 1.57
CA TYR A 193 2.58 -16.80 0.71
C TYR A 193 3.48 -15.59 0.98
N SER A 194 2.88 -14.41 1.04
CA SER A 194 3.60 -13.18 1.35
C SER A 194 4.24 -13.22 2.74
N ASP A 195 3.52 -13.71 3.76
CA ASP A 195 4.04 -13.86 5.13
C ASP A 195 5.20 -14.86 5.18
N CYS A 196 5.09 -15.98 4.45
CA CYS A 196 6.11 -17.02 4.40
C CYS A 196 7.39 -16.52 3.73
N LEU A 197 7.27 -15.79 2.61
CA LEU A 197 8.44 -15.23 1.93
C LEU A 197 9.08 -14.10 2.71
N VAL A 198 8.27 -13.17 3.25
CA VAL A 198 8.78 -12.03 3.99
C VAL A 198 9.43 -12.45 5.29
N ASP A 199 8.96 -13.54 5.91
CA ASP A 199 9.22 -13.90 7.31
C ASP A 199 8.78 -12.80 8.27
N THR A 200 7.65 -13.03 8.93
CA THR A 200 7.04 -12.03 9.82
C THR A 200 7.65 -12.01 11.23
N THR A 201 8.71 -12.78 11.48
CA THR A 201 9.40 -12.83 12.80
C THR A 201 10.65 -11.96 12.85
N THR A 202 11.18 -11.57 11.69
CA THR A 202 12.45 -10.82 11.60
C THR A 202 12.24 -9.41 11.08
N ALA A 203 12.61 -8.39 11.86
CA ALA A 203 12.60 -6.99 11.38
C ALA A 203 13.84 -6.64 10.51
N LYS A 204 13.65 -5.74 9.53
CA LYS A 204 14.74 -5.19 8.70
C LYS A 204 15.78 -4.48 9.57
N PHE A 205 15.31 -3.54 10.39
CA PHE A 205 16.12 -2.82 11.38
C PHE A 205 16.06 -3.49 12.75
N LYS A 206 17.12 -3.33 13.53
CA LYS A 206 17.12 -3.75 14.94
C LYS A 206 16.22 -2.85 15.77
N LYS A 207 15.71 -3.40 16.88
CA LYS A 207 14.80 -2.70 17.81
C LYS A 207 15.42 -1.42 18.39
N ASP A 208 16.74 -1.42 18.61
CA ASP A 208 17.54 -0.34 19.18
C ASP A 208 18.31 0.49 18.12
N ALA A 209 17.96 0.34 16.83
CA ALA A 209 18.60 1.09 15.74
C ALA A 209 18.49 2.60 15.96
N LYS A 210 19.61 3.31 15.78
CA LYS A 210 19.70 4.76 15.99
C LYS A 210 19.69 5.52 14.67
N THR A 211 19.17 6.74 14.69
CA THR A 211 19.26 7.64 13.53
C THR A 211 20.72 7.98 13.25
N GLY A 212 21.12 7.93 11.98
CA GLY A 212 22.46 8.27 11.54
C GLY A 212 22.67 8.06 10.04
N ASN A 213 23.93 8.10 9.63
CA ASN A 213 24.33 7.87 8.24
C ASN A 213 24.99 6.48 8.11
N ALA A 214 24.74 5.82 6.98
CA ALA A 214 25.30 4.51 6.69
C ALA A 214 25.65 4.39 5.20
N ASP A 215 26.93 4.54 4.90
CA ASP A 215 27.45 4.39 3.55
C ASP A 215 28.04 3.00 3.32
N LEU A 216 27.86 2.51 2.10
CA LEU A 216 28.49 1.28 1.62
C LEU A 216 29.89 1.61 1.07
N PRO A 217 30.98 1.07 1.63
CA PRO A 217 32.32 1.32 1.12
C PRO A 217 32.46 0.86 -0.33
N GLU A 218 33.18 1.60 -1.18
CA GLU A 218 33.32 1.24 -2.60
C GLU A 218 33.88 -0.18 -2.81
N ASN A 219 34.78 -0.62 -1.92
CA ASN A 219 35.38 -1.95 -1.93
C ASN A 219 34.57 -3.03 -1.21
N TRP A 220 33.30 -2.79 -0.86
CA TRP A 220 32.51 -3.73 -0.05
C TRP A 220 32.43 -5.15 -0.65
N GLN A 221 32.49 -5.26 -1.99
CA GLN A 221 32.40 -6.53 -2.70
C GLN A 221 33.61 -7.44 -2.43
N SER A 222 34.80 -6.86 -2.23
CA SER A 222 36.04 -7.59 -1.93
C SER A 222 36.23 -7.90 -0.45
N LEU A 223 35.32 -7.43 0.41
CA LEU A 223 35.33 -7.77 1.84
C LEU A 223 35.08 -9.27 2.04
N SER A 224 35.72 -9.82 3.08
CA SER A 224 35.44 -11.19 3.52
C SER A 224 33.97 -11.32 3.95
N GLN A 225 33.43 -12.54 3.88
CA GLN A 225 32.05 -12.83 4.29
C GLN A 225 31.75 -12.37 5.73
N LYS A 226 32.71 -12.52 6.65
CA LYS A 226 32.60 -12.01 8.02
C LYS A 226 32.40 -10.49 8.05
N LYS A 227 33.23 -9.74 7.31
CA LYS A 227 33.15 -8.28 7.24
C LYS A 227 31.86 -7.80 6.56
N LYS A 228 31.37 -8.51 5.54
CA LYS A 228 30.06 -8.22 4.91
C LYS A 228 28.91 -8.36 5.90
N ARG A 229 28.93 -9.42 6.74
CA ARG A 229 27.94 -9.60 7.83
C ARG A 229 28.04 -8.50 8.88
N GLU A 230 29.23 -8.16 9.34
CA GLU A 230 29.44 -7.05 10.29
C GLU A 230 28.91 -5.72 9.72
N LEU A 231 29.12 -5.47 8.43
CA LEU A 231 28.62 -4.28 7.76
C LEU A 231 27.09 -4.29 7.64
N LEU A 232 26.48 -5.43 7.30
CA LEU A 232 25.03 -5.58 7.30
C LEU A 232 24.46 -5.28 8.69
N GLU A 233 25.05 -5.83 9.74
CA GLU A 233 24.62 -5.60 11.11
C GLU A 233 24.73 -4.13 11.52
N LYS A 234 25.80 -3.43 11.10
CA LYS A 234 25.94 -1.98 11.27
C LYS A 234 24.81 -1.24 10.56
N MET A 235 24.52 -1.56 9.30
CA MET A 235 23.46 -0.90 8.54
C MET A 235 22.07 -1.12 9.14
N ARG A 236 21.80 -2.33 9.66
CA ARG A 236 20.54 -2.65 10.36
C ARG A 236 20.40 -1.96 11.71
N SER A 237 21.51 -1.52 12.30
CA SER A 237 21.55 -0.69 13.51
C SER A 237 21.45 0.81 13.23
N THR A 238 21.32 1.23 11.96
CA THR A 238 21.24 2.65 11.57
C THR A 238 19.96 2.95 10.80
N ARG A 239 19.16 3.90 11.29
CA ARG A 239 18.02 4.47 10.55
C ARG A 239 18.48 5.72 9.80
N VAL A 240 18.35 5.69 8.48
CA VAL A 240 18.63 6.84 7.62
C VAL A 240 17.29 7.52 7.31
N VAL A 241 17.15 8.78 7.74
CA VAL A 241 15.92 9.58 7.56
C VAL A 241 16.14 10.59 6.44
N GLY A 242 15.20 10.67 5.51
CA GLY A 242 15.27 11.64 4.42
C GLY A 242 14.82 13.03 4.87
N PHE A 243 15.61 14.06 4.60
CA PHE A 243 15.27 15.43 5.02
C PHE A 243 14.39 16.18 4.00
N CYS A 244 14.36 15.74 2.74
CA CYS A 244 13.48 16.28 1.71
C CYS A 244 12.93 15.17 0.79
N SER A 245 11.94 15.49 -0.04
CA SER A 245 11.31 14.55 -1.00
C SER A 245 12.32 13.95 -1.99
N MET A 246 13.33 14.74 -2.39
CA MET A 246 14.41 14.37 -3.31
C MET A 246 15.56 13.61 -2.64
N ASP A 247 15.56 13.47 -1.31
CA ASP A 247 16.65 12.81 -0.60
C ASP A 247 16.64 11.29 -0.86
N ASN A 248 17.62 10.81 -1.61
CA ASN A 248 17.72 9.38 -1.93
C ASN A 248 18.50 8.58 -0.88
N SER A 249 18.97 9.19 0.21
CA SER A 249 19.78 8.50 1.23
C SER A 249 19.05 7.30 1.88
N PRO A 250 17.78 7.39 2.30
CA PRO A 250 17.06 6.23 2.85
C PRO A 250 16.91 5.09 1.84
N ARG A 251 16.75 5.43 0.56
CA ARG A 251 16.56 4.48 -0.53
C ARG A 251 17.87 3.80 -0.92
N ARG A 252 18.97 4.56 -1.01
CA ARG A 252 20.33 4.01 -1.15
C ARG A 252 20.68 3.10 0.03
N HIS A 253 20.33 3.48 1.25
CA HIS A 253 20.53 2.64 2.43
C HIS A 253 19.79 1.30 2.32
N ALA A 254 18.54 1.31 1.85
CA ALA A 254 17.78 0.09 1.62
C ALA A 254 18.41 -0.79 0.53
N VAL A 255 18.91 -0.21 -0.57
CA VAL A 255 19.66 -0.94 -1.60
C VAL A 255 20.93 -1.55 -1.02
N ASN A 256 21.67 -0.81 -0.19
CA ASN A 256 22.89 -1.30 0.45
C ASN A 256 22.59 -2.49 1.38
N ILE A 257 21.51 -2.40 2.17
CA ILE A 257 21.02 -3.51 3.00
C ILE A 257 20.67 -4.70 2.10
N ALA A 258 19.88 -4.50 1.03
CA ALA A 258 19.49 -5.59 0.14
C ALA A 258 20.71 -6.27 -0.51
N LEU A 259 21.68 -5.49 -1.00
CA LEU A 259 22.92 -6.01 -1.58
C LEU A 259 23.72 -6.86 -0.58
N LEU A 260 23.92 -6.36 0.64
CA LEU A 260 24.66 -7.09 1.67
C LEU A 260 23.89 -8.32 2.15
N SER A 261 22.57 -8.22 2.32
CA SER A 261 21.70 -9.33 2.70
C SER A 261 21.75 -10.45 1.66
N ALA A 262 21.70 -10.12 0.38
CA ALA A 262 21.80 -11.10 -0.69
C ALA A 262 23.18 -11.77 -0.71
N GLU A 263 24.26 -11.00 -0.56
CA GLU A 263 25.64 -11.52 -0.54
C GLU A 263 25.97 -12.38 0.68
N THR A 264 25.23 -12.19 1.77
CA THR A 264 25.40 -12.90 3.05
C THR A 264 24.32 -13.96 3.31
N ALA A 265 23.41 -14.18 2.35
CA ALA A 265 22.30 -15.13 2.39
C ALA A 265 21.27 -14.88 3.53
N ASN A 266 21.00 -13.61 3.87
CA ASN A 266 19.94 -13.20 4.81
C ASN A 266 18.66 -12.83 4.02
N TRP A 267 17.90 -13.84 3.60
CA TRP A 267 16.76 -13.70 2.70
C TRP A 267 15.66 -12.78 3.25
N GLU A 268 15.28 -12.98 4.52
CA GLU A 268 14.22 -12.25 5.20
C GLU A 268 14.49 -10.74 5.29
N ILE A 269 15.78 -10.37 5.35
CA ILE A 269 16.21 -8.97 5.32
C ILE A 269 16.27 -8.46 3.87
N PHE A 270 16.77 -9.28 2.95
CA PHE A 270 16.81 -8.96 1.52
C PHE A 270 15.42 -8.61 0.99
N LEU A 271 14.43 -9.50 1.18
CA LEU A 271 13.11 -9.30 0.60
C LEU A 271 12.42 -8.07 1.20
N LYS A 272 12.51 -7.85 2.52
CA LYS A 272 11.95 -6.63 3.14
C LYS A 272 12.60 -5.36 2.60
N ALA A 273 13.92 -5.34 2.49
CA ALA A 273 14.64 -4.19 1.94
C ALA A 273 14.26 -3.95 0.47
N HIS A 274 14.12 -5.00 -0.32
CA HIS A 274 13.70 -4.93 -1.72
C HIS A 274 12.24 -4.46 -1.87
N LEU A 275 11.32 -4.97 -1.05
CA LEU A 275 9.93 -4.50 -1.02
C LEU A 275 9.84 -3.03 -0.60
N ASP A 276 10.69 -2.55 0.32
CA ASP A 276 10.76 -1.13 0.68
C ASP A 276 11.25 -0.26 -0.48
N ILE A 277 12.19 -0.75 -1.30
CA ILE A 277 12.61 -0.08 -2.54
C ILE A 277 11.43 -0.05 -3.52
N MET A 278 10.74 -1.17 -3.74
CA MET A 278 9.58 -1.22 -4.64
C MET A 278 8.48 -0.26 -4.20
N ASN A 279 8.14 -0.27 -2.90
CA ASN A 279 7.06 0.52 -2.29
C ASN A 279 7.45 1.95 -1.88
N ASP A 280 8.72 2.35 -2.08
CA ASP A 280 9.29 3.60 -1.57
C ASP A 280 8.99 3.87 -0.08
N ARG A 281 9.02 2.81 0.73
CA ARG A 281 8.62 2.82 2.14
C ARG A 281 9.80 3.27 3.03
N PHE A 282 9.99 4.58 3.14
CA PHE A 282 11.10 5.18 3.88
C PHE A 282 10.67 6.28 4.85
N GLU A 283 11.40 6.41 5.97
CA GLU A 283 11.24 7.51 6.92
C GLU A 283 11.72 8.82 6.29
N ARG A 284 10.84 9.81 6.22
CA ARG A 284 11.10 11.14 5.65
C ARG A 284 10.46 12.23 6.50
N MET A 285 11.11 13.39 6.61
CA MET A 285 10.55 14.58 7.28
C MET A 285 9.56 15.36 6.41
N SER A 286 9.47 15.04 5.12
CA SER A 286 8.54 15.66 4.16
C SER A 286 7.90 14.59 3.28
N ASP A 287 6.74 14.92 2.71
CA ASP A 287 6.05 14.06 1.73
C ASP A 287 6.97 13.79 0.52
N GLY A 288 7.10 12.51 0.14
CA GLY A 288 7.97 12.03 -0.93
C GLY A 288 7.38 12.16 -2.33
N SER A 289 6.12 12.60 -2.46
CA SER A 289 5.30 12.59 -3.68
C SER A 289 6.00 13.16 -4.93
N TYR A 290 6.76 14.25 -4.81
CA TYR A 290 7.42 14.92 -5.96
C TYR A 290 8.44 14.03 -6.70
N ALA A 291 9.13 13.13 -5.98
CA ALA A 291 10.18 12.27 -6.55
C ALA A 291 9.69 10.87 -6.94
N TRP A 292 8.43 10.53 -6.64
CA TRP A 292 7.90 9.17 -6.84
C TRP A 292 7.88 8.75 -8.30
N ALA A 293 7.54 9.66 -9.23
CA ALA A 293 7.48 9.35 -10.66
C ALA A 293 8.84 8.87 -11.23
N GLN A 294 9.95 9.39 -10.70
CA GLN A 294 11.30 9.09 -11.19
C GLN A 294 11.91 7.80 -10.59
N ARG A 295 11.32 7.24 -9.52
CA ARG A 295 11.84 6.06 -8.81
C ARG A 295 11.24 4.76 -9.34
N ASN A 296 12.09 3.90 -9.91
CA ASN A 296 11.68 2.60 -10.46
C ASN A 296 11.17 1.64 -9.38
N THR A 297 10.46 0.58 -9.78
CA THR A 297 9.87 -0.39 -8.84
C THR A 297 10.71 -1.64 -8.64
N TYR A 298 11.55 -1.99 -9.62
CA TYR A 298 12.44 -3.17 -9.57
C TYR A 298 11.68 -4.49 -9.38
N ILE A 299 10.48 -4.61 -9.96
CA ILE A 299 9.68 -5.84 -9.90
C ILE A 299 10.34 -7.02 -10.65
N LYS A 300 11.15 -6.73 -11.67
CA LYS A 300 11.83 -7.75 -12.50
C LYS A 300 12.76 -8.64 -11.69
N GLU A 301 13.41 -8.07 -10.68
CA GLU A 301 14.22 -8.80 -9.73
C GLU A 301 13.40 -9.88 -9.00
N LEU A 302 12.14 -9.63 -8.65
CA LEU A 302 11.26 -10.63 -8.05
C LEU A 302 10.83 -11.70 -9.06
N GLU A 303 10.53 -11.28 -10.30
CA GLU A 303 10.14 -12.19 -11.38
C GLU A 303 11.24 -13.16 -11.79
N ASP A 304 12.50 -12.74 -11.70
CA ASP A 304 13.67 -13.56 -12.06
C ASP A 304 14.09 -14.50 -10.91
N LEU A 305 13.58 -14.28 -9.69
CA LEU A 305 13.80 -15.15 -8.53
C LEU A 305 12.84 -16.32 -8.44
N ASN A 306 12.03 -16.59 -9.47
CA ASN A 306 11.00 -17.65 -9.46
C ASN A 306 9.98 -17.48 -8.30
N ILE A 307 9.73 -16.24 -7.90
CA ILE A 307 8.69 -15.89 -6.92
C ILE A 307 7.34 -15.90 -7.65
N ASP A 308 6.30 -16.43 -6.99
CA ASP A 308 4.91 -16.17 -7.41
C ASP A 308 4.57 -14.71 -7.07
N VAL A 309 4.91 -13.81 -8.00
CA VAL A 309 4.73 -12.37 -7.87
C VAL A 309 3.25 -12.03 -7.66
N LYS A 310 2.32 -12.77 -8.26
CA LYS A 310 0.88 -12.54 -8.07
C LYS A 310 0.52 -12.77 -6.61
N SER A 311 0.86 -13.94 -6.08
CA SER A 311 0.57 -14.26 -4.68
C SER A 311 1.26 -13.31 -3.70
N LEU A 312 2.51 -12.92 -3.97
CA LEU A 312 3.23 -11.96 -3.14
C LEU A 312 2.57 -10.59 -3.14
N ILE A 313 2.34 -9.99 -4.32
CA ILE A 313 1.80 -8.63 -4.46
C ILE A 313 0.36 -8.56 -3.95
N PHE A 314 -0.46 -9.58 -4.20
CA PHE A 314 -1.85 -9.59 -3.77
C PHE A 314 -1.95 -9.86 -2.26
N GLY A 315 -1.08 -10.71 -1.72
CA GLY A 315 -0.95 -10.94 -0.28
C GLY A 315 -0.68 -9.66 0.50
N ILE A 316 0.21 -8.80 -0.02
CA ILE A 316 0.55 -7.50 0.59
C ILE A 316 -0.44 -6.36 0.24
N THR A 317 -1.39 -6.60 -0.67
CA THR A 317 -2.49 -5.68 -1.03
C THR A 317 -3.66 -5.83 -0.07
N LEU A 318 -3.99 -7.07 0.31
CA LEU A 318 -5.13 -7.39 1.17
C LEU A 318 -5.00 -6.73 2.55
N ARG A 319 -6.14 -6.36 3.13
CA ARG A 319 -6.29 -5.73 4.44
C ARG A 319 -7.07 -6.66 5.35
N MET A 320 -6.64 -6.75 6.60
CA MET A 320 -7.13 -7.73 7.56
C MET A 320 -6.99 -7.21 8.99
N SER A 321 -7.88 -7.67 9.87
CA SER A 321 -7.91 -7.27 11.28
C SER A 321 -6.98 -8.10 12.18
N ASN A 322 -6.50 -9.25 11.69
CA ASN A 322 -5.61 -10.17 12.42
C ASN A 322 -4.31 -10.50 11.67
N PRO A 323 -3.52 -9.49 11.22
CA PRO A 323 -2.28 -9.74 10.49
C PRO A 323 -1.23 -10.44 11.36
N ALA A 324 -0.21 -11.03 10.73
CA ALA A 324 1.01 -11.40 11.45
C ALA A 324 1.73 -10.13 11.96
N GLU A 325 2.49 -10.24 13.05
CA GLU A 325 3.14 -9.09 13.74
C GLU A 325 3.95 -8.18 12.80
N HIS A 326 4.55 -8.74 11.75
CA HIS A 326 5.31 -7.99 10.74
C HIS A 326 4.82 -8.29 9.31
N HIS A 327 3.51 -8.52 9.13
CA HIS A 327 2.94 -8.58 7.78
C HIS A 327 3.31 -7.32 6.98
N TYR A 328 3.75 -7.51 5.74
CA TYR A 328 4.15 -6.40 4.88
C TYR A 328 2.93 -5.86 4.16
N PHE A 329 2.39 -4.71 4.56
CA PHE A 329 1.38 -4.02 3.76
C PHE A 329 2.04 -3.13 2.71
N GLY A 330 1.73 -3.37 1.44
CA GLY A 330 2.23 -2.55 0.32
C GLY A 330 1.40 -1.29 0.09
N SER A 331 2.03 -0.30 -0.54
CA SER A 331 1.39 0.94 -0.98
C SER A 331 0.66 0.67 -2.30
N ILE A 332 -0.66 0.81 -2.32
CA ILE A 332 -1.50 0.50 -3.50
C ILE A 332 -1.03 1.24 -4.75
N SER A 333 -0.62 2.50 -4.61
CA SER A 333 -0.13 3.27 -5.75
C SER A 333 1.18 2.71 -6.31
N ARG A 334 2.11 2.35 -5.42
CA ARG A 334 3.41 1.78 -5.81
C ARG A 334 3.30 0.36 -6.33
N LEU A 335 2.42 -0.46 -5.73
CA LEU A 335 2.11 -1.79 -6.24
C LEU A 335 1.48 -1.72 -7.63
N GLY A 336 0.52 -0.82 -7.85
CA GLY A 336 -0.09 -0.62 -9.17
C GLY A 336 0.95 -0.23 -10.22
N ARG A 337 1.88 0.68 -9.88
CA ARG A 337 3.03 0.98 -10.75
C ARG A 337 3.88 -0.25 -11.04
N ALA A 338 4.22 -1.01 -10.01
CA ALA A 338 5.07 -2.19 -10.16
C ALA A 338 4.41 -3.21 -11.10
N LEU A 339 3.11 -3.43 -10.96
CA LEU A 339 2.34 -4.29 -11.85
C LEU A 339 2.26 -3.72 -13.28
N ALA A 340 2.37 -2.41 -13.52
CA ALA A 340 2.44 -1.88 -14.88
C ALA A 340 3.77 -2.21 -15.58
N GLU A 341 4.82 -2.51 -14.80
CA GLU A 341 6.17 -2.85 -15.24
C GLU A 341 6.41 -4.38 -15.34
N THR A 342 5.45 -5.22 -14.90
CA THR A 342 5.54 -6.70 -14.93
C THR A 342 5.55 -7.27 -16.35
N LYS A 343 6.15 -8.45 -16.52
CA LYS A 343 6.04 -9.26 -17.75
C LYS A 343 4.71 -10.02 -17.86
N ASN A 344 4.00 -10.23 -16.74
CA ASN A 344 2.78 -11.05 -16.66
C ASN A 344 1.49 -10.20 -16.65
N LYS A 345 1.41 -9.15 -17.49
CA LYS A 345 0.37 -8.12 -17.42
C LYS A 345 -1.05 -8.68 -17.49
N ASP A 346 -1.32 -9.54 -18.47
CA ASP A 346 -2.65 -10.09 -18.69
C ASP A 346 -3.13 -10.92 -17.50
N GLU A 347 -2.25 -11.73 -16.90
CA GLU A 347 -2.57 -12.51 -15.70
C GLU A 347 -2.92 -11.60 -14.52
N MET A 348 -2.10 -10.57 -14.28
CA MET A 348 -2.32 -9.63 -13.17
C MET A 348 -3.61 -8.83 -13.35
N GLU A 349 -3.87 -8.38 -14.57
CA GLU A 349 -5.09 -7.64 -14.93
C GLU A 349 -6.34 -8.47 -14.65
N GLN A 350 -6.38 -9.70 -15.16
CA GLN A 350 -7.52 -10.61 -14.95
C GLN A 350 -7.69 -10.97 -13.48
N ALA A 351 -6.59 -11.18 -12.74
CA ALA A 351 -6.66 -11.52 -11.33
C ALA A 351 -7.17 -10.35 -10.47
N MET A 352 -6.79 -9.10 -10.79
CA MET A 352 -7.34 -7.90 -10.13
C MET A 352 -8.84 -7.73 -10.42
N LEU A 353 -9.25 -7.85 -11.69
CA LEU A 353 -10.67 -7.76 -12.07
C LEU A 353 -11.50 -8.85 -11.40
N SER A 354 -10.99 -10.08 -11.38
CA SER A 354 -11.65 -11.20 -10.68
C SER A 354 -11.85 -10.92 -9.20
N ALA A 355 -10.89 -10.26 -8.53
CA ALA A 355 -11.01 -9.90 -7.13
C ALA A 355 -12.04 -8.79 -6.89
N ILE A 356 -12.17 -7.83 -7.81
CA ILE A 356 -13.18 -6.77 -7.77
C ILE A 356 -14.59 -7.36 -7.91
N GLU A 357 -14.75 -8.35 -8.79
CA GLU A 357 -16.02 -9.03 -9.07
C GLU A 357 -16.44 -10.05 -8.01
N ASP A 358 -15.52 -10.45 -7.12
CA ASP A 358 -15.73 -11.53 -6.18
C ASP A 358 -16.64 -11.14 -5.01
N ASN A 359 -17.87 -11.67 -5.01
CA ASN A 359 -18.84 -11.41 -3.94
C ASN A 359 -18.55 -12.14 -2.62
N GLU A 360 -17.58 -13.06 -2.59
CA GLU A 360 -17.11 -13.68 -1.34
C GLU A 360 -16.02 -12.85 -0.65
N LEU A 361 -15.36 -11.95 -1.37
CA LEU A 361 -14.40 -11.02 -0.80
C LEU A 361 -15.13 -9.82 -0.19
N ASP A 362 -14.66 -9.33 0.95
CA ASP A 362 -15.28 -8.18 1.60
C ASP A 362 -15.15 -6.89 0.75
N ASP A 363 -16.15 -6.02 0.89
CA ASP A 363 -16.25 -4.77 0.13
C ASP A 363 -14.98 -3.90 0.21
N PHE A 364 -14.34 -3.82 1.38
CA PHE A 364 -13.11 -3.06 1.52
C PHE A 364 -11.96 -3.64 0.70
N ASN A 365 -11.71 -4.94 0.78
CA ASN A 365 -10.68 -5.58 -0.04
C ASN A 365 -10.98 -5.53 -1.54
N ARG A 366 -12.25 -5.64 -1.96
CA ARG A 366 -12.65 -5.43 -3.36
C ARG A 366 -12.29 -4.01 -3.83
N LEU A 367 -12.50 -3.00 -2.99
CA LEU A 367 -12.08 -1.63 -3.24
C LEU A 367 -10.55 -1.50 -3.31
N MET A 368 -9.80 -2.21 -2.45
CA MET A 368 -8.34 -2.22 -2.54
C MET A 368 -7.84 -2.68 -3.92
N PHE A 369 -8.45 -3.73 -4.48
CA PHE A 369 -8.15 -4.19 -5.83
C PHE A 369 -8.61 -3.22 -6.91
N TYR A 370 -9.74 -2.54 -6.73
CA TYR A 370 -10.19 -1.47 -7.63
C TYR A 370 -9.16 -0.34 -7.73
N TYR A 371 -8.67 0.16 -6.59
CA TYR A 371 -7.63 1.20 -6.59
C TYR A 371 -6.28 0.68 -7.07
N LEU A 372 -5.93 -0.58 -6.79
CA LEU A 372 -4.74 -1.20 -7.35
C LEU A 372 -4.80 -1.21 -8.88
N PHE A 373 -5.94 -1.60 -9.45
CA PHE A 373 -6.16 -1.59 -10.89
C PHE A 373 -6.12 -0.18 -11.47
N LYS A 374 -6.75 0.82 -10.83
CA LYS A 374 -6.66 2.22 -11.27
C LYS A 374 -5.21 2.70 -11.35
N ASN A 375 -4.40 2.39 -10.33
CA ASN A 375 -2.99 2.76 -10.31
C ASN A 375 -2.21 1.99 -11.40
N TYR A 376 -2.44 0.69 -11.55
CA TYR A 376 -1.88 -0.10 -12.66
C TYR A 376 -2.20 0.52 -14.03
N ASN A 377 -3.45 0.95 -14.24
CA ASN A 377 -3.89 1.50 -15.51
C ASN A 377 -3.29 2.88 -15.77
N TYR A 378 -3.18 3.72 -14.74
CA TYR A 378 -2.57 5.05 -14.82
C TYR A 378 -1.14 5.01 -15.42
N TYR A 379 -0.36 3.99 -15.03
CA TYR A 379 1.02 3.82 -15.50
C TYR A 379 1.17 3.06 -16.83
N GLN A 380 0.07 2.68 -17.50
CA GLN A 380 0.17 2.14 -18.86
C GLN A 380 0.68 3.19 -19.84
N GLN A 381 1.45 2.75 -20.84
CA GLN A 381 2.00 3.65 -21.86
C GLN A 381 1.01 3.94 -23.00
N SER A 382 0.14 2.98 -23.30
CA SER A 382 -0.81 3.07 -24.43
C SER A 382 -2.16 3.56 -23.97
N GLU A 383 -2.63 4.66 -24.56
CA GLU A 383 -3.97 5.20 -24.30
C GLU A 383 -5.09 4.22 -24.70
N ILE A 384 -4.86 3.42 -25.75
CA ILE A 384 -5.81 2.38 -26.17
C ILE A 384 -5.95 1.32 -25.08
N ILE A 385 -4.84 0.92 -24.46
CA ILE A 385 -4.87 -0.04 -23.34
C ILE A 385 -5.59 0.59 -22.15
N LYS A 386 -5.32 1.86 -21.85
CA LYS A 386 -6.01 2.58 -20.75
C LYS A 386 -7.52 2.58 -20.90
N ASN A 387 -8.01 2.98 -22.07
CA ASN A 387 -9.46 3.06 -22.34
C ASN A 387 -10.12 1.67 -22.32
N ASN A 388 -9.45 0.65 -22.86
CA ASN A 388 -9.95 -0.73 -22.80
C ASN A 388 -10.04 -1.23 -21.35
N ASN A 389 -9.04 -0.89 -20.54
CA ASN A 389 -8.97 -1.27 -19.14
C ASN A 389 -9.97 -0.51 -18.27
N GLU A 390 -10.26 0.76 -18.57
CA GLU A 390 -11.36 1.49 -17.94
C GLU A 390 -12.71 0.84 -18.22
N THR A 391 -12.92 0.37 -19.46
CA THR A 391 -14.14 -0.37 -19.81
C THR A 391 -14.27 -1.65 -19.00
N LYS A 392 -13.20 -2.46 -18.93
CA LYS A 392 -13.17 -3.70 -18.12
C LYS A 392 -13.39 -3.41 -16.64
N LEU A 393 -12.73 -2.36 -16.11
CA LEU A 393 -12.86 -1.96 -14.72
C LEU A 393 -14.29 -1.52 -14.39
N SER A 394 -14.95 -0.77 -15.29
CA SER A 394 -16.34 -0.35 -15.12
C SER A 394 -17.29 -1.56 -15.06
N VAL A 395 -17.07 -2.56 -15.91
CA VAL A 395 -17.83 -3.82 -15.86
C VAL A 395 -17.61 -4.54 -14.53
N ALA A 396 -16.37 -4.67 -14.07
CA ALA A 396 -16.06 -5.30 -12.80
C ALA A 396 -16.65 -4.55 -11.61
N ALA A 397 -16.49 -3.21 -11.58
CA ALA A 397 -17.02 -2.35 -10.52
C ALA A 397 -18.55 -2.37 -10.46
N SER A 398 -19.24 -2.61 -11.58
CA SER A 398 -20.71 -2.78 -11.59
C SER A 398 -21.20 -3.99 -10.78
N LYS A 399 -20.30 -4.95 -10.47
CA LYS A 399 -20.60 -6.13 -9.63
C LYS A 399 -20.47 -5.84 -8.13
N MET A 400 -19.96 -4.67 -7.74
CA MET A 400 -19.94 -4.25 -6.35
C MET A 400 -21.35 -3.89 -5.86
N PRO A 401 -21.61 -3.92 -4.54
CA PRO A 401 -22.87 -3.47 -3.99
C PRO A 401 -23.23 -2.06 -4.47
N TYR A 402 -24.53 -1.81 -4.66
CA TYR A 402 -25.03 -0.57 -5.26
C TYR A 402 -24.51 0.70 -4.57
N TYR A 403 -24.35 0.67 -3.24
CA TYR A 403 -23.87 1.81 -2.47
C TYR A 403 -22.41 2.21 -2.78
N ILE A 404 -21.63 1.29 -3.37
CA ILE A 404 -20.28 1.52 -3.87
C ILE A 404 -20.33 1.80 -5.37
N SER A 405 -20.91 0.89 -6.15
CA SER A 405 -20.85 0.95 -7.62
C SER A 405 -21.46 2.24 -8.18
N CYS A 406 -22.55 2.75 -7.59
CA CYS A 406 -23.16 4.00 -8.03
C CYS A 406 -22.28 5.25 -7.80
N LYS A 407 -21.25 5.15 -6.95
CA LYS A 407 -20.25 6.19 -6.70
C LYS A 407 -19.03 6.04 -7.62
N LEU A 408 -18.70 4.82 -8.03
CA LEU A 408 -17.55 4.54 -8.89
C LEU A 408 -17.81 4.79 -10.38
N THR A 409 -19.06 4.67 -10.84
CA THR A 409 -19.42 4.81 -12.27
C THR A 409 -19.93 6.20 -12.65
N LYS A 410 -19.86 7.18 -11.73
CA LYS A 410 -20.35 8.55 -11.95
C LYS A 410 -19.24 9.56 -12.25
N ASP A 411 -17.99 9.11 -12.22
CA ASP A 411 -16.81 9.81 -12.74
C ASP A 411 -16.44 9.17 -14.08
#